data_AF-A0AAE0N3H0-F1
#
_entry.id   AF-A0AAE0N3H0-F1
#
_cell.length_a   1.000
_cell.length_b   1.000
_cell.length_c   1.000
_cell.angle_alpha   90.00
_cell.angle_beta   90.00
_cell.angle_gamma   90.00
#
_symmetry.space_group_name_H-M   'P 1'
#
loop_
_entity.id
_entity.type
_entity.pdbx_description
1 polymer ?
#
loop_
_entity_poly.entity_id
_entity_poly.type
_entity_poly.pdbx_seq_one_letter_code
_entity_poly.pdbx_strand_id
1 'polypeptide(L)'
;MKLSVGLMALWMALTFGQTFPECTRELLRTDDCAEVVNPNACYNQYRFNARTLTCIEGKDDADRKRKFCKCCSCVGTQMCNWVTQSKFCTS
;
A
#
# COMPACT_ATOMS: atom_id res chain seq x y z
N MET A 1 -30.79 -29.83 -5.67
CA MET A 1 -30.48 -28.77 -4.67
C MET A 1 -29.23 -29.14 -3.85
N LYS A 2 -28.06 -29.30 -4.48
CA LYS A 2 -26.79 -29.60 -3.78
C LYS A 2 -25.59 -28.81 -4.33
N LEU A 3 -25.69 -28.31 -5.57
CA LEU A 3 -24.65 -27.52 -6.23
C LEU A 3 -24.64 -26.04 -5.80
N SER A 4 -25.74 -25.51 -5.28
CA SER A 4 -25.85 -24.09 -4.90
C SER A 4 -25.11 -23.74 -3.60
N VAL A 5 -24.88 -24.73 -2.71
CA VAL A 5 -24.24 -24.50 -1.41
C VAL A 5 -22.72 -24.42 -1.53
N GLY A 6 -22.11 -25.13 -2.49
CA GLY A 6 -20.66 -25.10 -2.71
C GLY A 6 -20.14 -23.76 -3.25
N LEU A 7 -20.97 -23.04 -4.02
CA LEU A 7 -20.62 -21.74 -4.58
C LEU A 7 -20.57 -20.62 -3.54
N MET A 8 -21.36 -20.69 -2.46
CA MET A 8 -21.29 -19.66 -1.40
C MET A 8 -20.03 -19.78 -0.54
N ALA A 9 -19.50 -20.99 -0.33
CA ALA A 9 -18.29 -21.20 0.45
C ALA A 9 -17.03 -20.62 -0.23
N LEU A 10 -17.02 -20.52 -1.56
CA LEU A 10 -15.89 -19.97 -2.33
C LEU A 10 -15.75 -18.45 -2.21
N TRP A 11 -16.80 -17.73 -1.81
CA TRP A 11 -16.79 -16.25 -1.73
C TRP A 11 -16.25 -15.72 -0.39
N MET A 12 -16.18 -16.57 0.64
CA MET A 12 -15.71 -16.17 1.98
C MET A 12 -14.19 -16.28 2.16
N ALA A 13 -13.46 -16.87 1.22
CA ALA A 13 -12.01 -17.05 1.34
C ALA A 13 -11.16 -15.85 0.87
N LEU A 14 -11.78 -14.79 0.33
CA LEU A 14 -11.05 -13.64 -0.25
C LEU A 14 -10.85 -12.46 0.71
N THR A 15 -11.37 -12.51 1.93
CA THR A 15 -11.13 -11.46 2.94
C THR A 15 -9.96 -11.84 3.85
N PHE A 16 -8.81 -12.21 3.28
CA PHE A 16 -7.56 -12.15 4.04
C PHE A 16 -7.23 -10.66 4.22
N GLY A 17 -7.51 -10.15 5.42
CA GLY A 17 -7.13 -8.81 5.83
C GLY A 17 -5.64 -8.61 5.60
N GLN A 18 -5.30 -7.62 4.77
CA GLN A 18 -3.94 -7.31 4.43
C GLN A 18 -3.21 -6.70 5.62
N THR A 19 -2.18 -7.38 6.11
CA THR A 19 -1.37 -6.92 7.25
C THR A 19 -0.18 -6.13 6.72
N PHE A 20 -0.33 -4.81 6.66
CA PHE A 20 0.83 -3.92 6.51
C PHE A 20 1.60 -3.83 7.82
N PRO A 21 2.92 -3.61 7.78
CA PRO A 21 3.68 -3.33 8.99
C PRO A 21 3.05 -2.13 9.70
N GLU A 22 2.79 -2.25 11.00
CA GLU A 22 2.31 -1.12 11.79
C GLU A 22 3.35 0.00 11.77
N CYS A 23 2.91 1.25 11.62
CA CYS A 23 3.85 2.36 11.66
C CYS A 23 4.32 2.62 13.08
N THR A 24 5.50 2.13 13.42
CA THR A 24 6.16 2.45 14.69
C THR A 24 6.93 3.77 14.59
N ARG A 25 7.25 4.40 15.73
CA ARG A 25 8.08 5.61 15.74
C ARG A 25 9.48 5.33 15.18
N GLU A 26 9.97 4.12 15.34
CA GLU A 26 11.25 3.66 14.81
C GLU A 26 11.19 3.54 13.28
N LEU A 27 10.12 2.94 12.75
CA LEU A 27 9.91 2.81 11.30
C LEU A 27 9.76 4.18 10.63
N LEU A 28 8.97 5.08 11.23
CA LEU A 28 8.77 6.45 10.75
C LEU A 28 10.08 7.26 10.66
N ARG A 29 11.05 6.96 11.53
CA ARG A 29 12.36 7.64 11.58
C ARG A 29 13.39 7.08 10.60
N THR A 30 13.06 6.01 9.88
CA THR A 30 13.93 5.51 8.81
C THR A 30 13.89 6.46 7.61
N ASP A 31 15.03 6.65 6.93
CA ASP A 31 15.12 7.52 5.75
C ASP A 31 14.10 7.09 4.67
N ASP A 32 13.91 5.77 4.49
CA ASP A 32 12.88 5.21 3.61
C ASP A 32 11.48 5.77 3.89
N CYS A 33 11.08 5.90 5.16
CA CYS A 33 9.75 6.38 5.52
C CYS A 33 9.70 7.91 5.61
N ALA A 34 10.80 8.58 5.96
CA ALA A 34 10.88 10.04 5.91
C ALA A 34 10.67 10.56 4.48
N GLU A 35 11.25 9.88 3.49
CA GLU A 35 11.05 10.14 2.07
C GLU A 35 9.63 9.84 1.58
N VAL A 36 8.90 8.93 2.26
CA VAL A 36 7.52 8.53 1.94
C VAL A 36 6.46 9.42 2.63
N VAL A 37 6.81 10.13 3.70
CA VAL A 37 5.91 11.08 4.39
C VAL A 37 5.67 12.36 3.58
N ASN A 38 6.66 12.84 2.83
CA ASN A 38 6.50 13.99 1.92
C ASN A 38 5.49 13.75 0.76
N PRO A 39 5.36 12.52 0.22
CA PRO A 39 4.28 12.11 -0.69
C PRO A 39 2.84 12.33 -0.24
N ASN A 40 2.57 12.64 1.04
CA ASN A 40 1.23 13.06 1.44
C ASN A 40 0.80 14.35 0.70
N ALA A 41 1.75 15.20 0.31
CA ALA A 41 1.52 16.34 -0.58
C ALA A 41 1.16 15.91 -2.02
N CYS A 42 1.85 14.89 -2.55
CA CYS A 42 1.52 14.33 -3.86
C CYS A 42 0.18 13.59 -3.88
N TYR A 43 -0.22 12.96 -2.77
CA TYR A 43 -1.56 12.40 -2.60
C TYR A 43 -2.63 13.49 -2.75
N ASN A 44 -2.49 14.60 -2.03
CA ASN A 44 -3.46 15.69 -2.06
C ASN A 44 -3.57 16.33 -3.45
N GLN A 45 -2.47 16.40 -4.19
CA GLN A 45 -2.43 17.01 -5.51
C GLN A 45 -2.95 16.09 -6.64
N TYR A 46 -2.67 14.79 -6.58
CA TYR A 46 -2.90 13.88 -7.70
C TYR A 46 -3.91 12.76 -7.46
N ARG A 47 -4.46 12.67 -6.23
CA ARG A 47 -5.49 11.68 -5.85
C ARG A 47 -5.12 10.25 -6.23
N PHE A 48 -3.85 9.89 -6.04
CA PHE A 48 -3.27 8.59 -6.39
C PHE A 48 -3.40 8.20 -7.87
N ASN A 49 -2.35 8.48 -8.64
CA ASN A 49 -2.22 8.00 -10.03
C ASN A 49 -0.79 7.49 -10.30
N ALA A 50 -0.50 7.07 -11.53
CA ALA A 50 0.83 6.55 -11.88
C ALA A 50 1.99 7.50 -11.53
N ARG A 51 1.76 8.82 -11.50
CA ARG A 51 2.76 9.84 -11.13
C ARG A 51 3.01 9.88 -9.62
N THR A 52 2.13 9.33 -8.79
CA THR A 52 2.36 9.28 -7.34
C THR A 52 3.59 8.45 -7.00
N LEU A 53 3.95 7.45 -7.82
CA LEU A 53 5.20 6.71 -7.68
C LEU A 53 6.43 7.60 -7.86
N THR A 54 6.38 8.54 -8.82
CA THR A 54 7.49 9.46 -9.11
C THR A 54 7.70 10.52 -8.04
N CYS A 55 6.81 10.63 -7.07
CA CYS A 55 6.93 11.57 -5.96
C CYS A 55 7.82 11.06 -4.81
N ILE A 56 8.22 9.79 -4.83
CA ILE A 56 9.19 9.26 -3.88
C ILE A 56 10.57 9.34 -4.52
N GLU A 57 11.54 9.82 -3.74
CA GLU A 57 12.94 9.60 -4.06
C GLU A 57 13.26 8.11 -4.14
N GLY A 58 13.92 7.73 -5.22
CA GLY A 58 14.31 6.35 -5.43
C GLY A 58 15.04 6.19 -6.74
N LYS A 59 15.95 5.22 -6.75
CA LYS A 59 16.81 4.95 -7.90
C LYS A 59 16.03 4.49 -9.12
N ASP A 60 14.97 3.74 -8.89
CA ASP A 60 14.09 3.16 -9.90
C ASP A 60 12.70 2.89 -9.31
N ASP A 61 11.77 2.43 -10.16
CA ASP A 61 10.40 2.14 -9.74
C ASP A 61 10.30 0.96 -8.77
N ALA A 62 11.24 0.02 -8.76
CA ALA A 62 11.24 -1.08 -7.80
C ALA A 62 11.60 -0.57 -6.39
N ASP A 63 12.59 0.33 -6.31
CA ASP A 63 12.99 1.01 -5.08
C ASP A 63 11.83 1.83 -4.49
N ARG A 64 11.16 2.64 -5.32
CA ARG A 64 10.00 3.45 -4.91
C ARG A 64 8.83 2.59 -4.40
N LYS A 65 8.52 1.50 -5.11
CA LYS A 65 7.46 0.56 -4.69
C LYS A 65 7.80 -0.08 -3.34
N ARG A 66 9.06 -0.53 -3.15
CA ARG A 66 9.51 -1.12 -1.88
C ARG A 66 9.30 -0.15 -0.71
N LYS A 67 9.72 1.12 -0.87
CA LYS A 67 9.54 2.16 0.15
C LYS A 67 8.06 2.39 0.47
N PHE A 68 7.21 2.45 -0.55
CA PHE A 68 5.75 2.56 -0.37
C PHE A 68 5.17 1.39 0.43
N CYS A 69 5.51 0.15 0.06
CA CYS A 69 5.00 -1.04 0.76
C CYS A 69 5.40 -1.07 2.23
N LYS A 70 6.64 -0.63 2.52
CA LYS A 70 7.19 -0.58 3.87
C LYS A 70 6.55 0.50 4.74
N CYS A 71 6.21 1.65 4.15
CA CYS A 71 5.85 2.86 4.89
C CYS A 71 4.41 3.33 4.70
N CYS A 72 3.58 2.61 3.93
CA CYS A 72 2.22 3.07 3.62
C CYS A 72 1.38 3.32 4.89
N SER A 73 1.58 2.51 5.93
CA SER A 73 0.87 2.62 7.21
C SER A 73 1.25 3.89 7.98
N CYS A 74 2.45 4.44 7.73
CA CYS A 74 2.93 5.68 8.31
C CYS A 74 2.30 6.92 7.69
N VAL A 75 1.84 6.82 6.45
CA VAL A 75 1.16 7.91 5.74
C VAL A 75 -0.35 7.86 6.03
N GLY A 76 -0.92 6.66 5.97
CA GLY A 76 -2.33 6.41 6.27
C GLY A 76 -2.95 5.32 5.41
N THR A 77 -4.12 4.84 5.84
CA THR A 77 -4.83 3.70 5.21
C THR A 77 -5.06 3.86 3.71
N GLN A 78 -5.28 5.09 3.24
CA GLN A 78 -5.53 5.35 1.81
C GLN A 78 -4.31 5.05 0.94
N MET A 79 -3.09 5.28 1.45
CA MET A 79 -1.86 4.92 0.77
C MET A 79 -1.74 3.41 0.67
N CYS A 80 -1.94 2.69 1.77
CA CYS A 80 -1.89 1.23 1.79
C CYS A 80 -2.92 0.60 0.83
N ASN A 81 -4.15 1.13 0.81
CA ASN A 81 -5.19 0.70 -0.11
C ASN A 81 -4.74 0.89 -1.58
N TRP A 82 -4.16 2.04 -1.89
CA TRP A 82 -3.73 2.33 -3.26
C TRP A 82 -2.57 1.45 -3.73
N VAL A 83 -1.54 1.24 -2.90
CA VAL A 83 -0.38 0.41 -3.28
C VAL A 83 -0.76 -1.05 -3.46
N THR A 84 -1.76 -1.54 -2.72
CA THR A 84 -2.40 -2.85 -2.95
C THR A 84 -3.15 -2.89 -4.27
N GLN A 85 -4.09 -1.96 -4.48
CA GLN A 85 -4.94 -1.96 -5.67
C GLN A 85 -4.09 -1.85 -6.95
N SER A 86 -2.99 -1.11 -6.87
CA SER A 86 -2.00 -0.97 -7.94
C SER A 86 -1.07 -2.18 -8.09
N LYS A 87 -1.22 -3.21 -7.26
CA LYS A 87 -0.39 -4.42 -7.22
C LYS A 87 1.10 -4.13 -7.06
N PHE A 88 1.45 -3.05 -6.35
CA PHE A 88 2.84 -2.72 -6.03
C PHE A 88 3.35 -3.55 -4.86
N CYS A 89 2.45 -3.84 -3.93
CA CYS A 89 2.72 -4.60 -2.73
C CYS A 89 1.83 -5.84 -2.73
N THR A 90 2.43 -7.02 -2.59
CA THR A 90 1.73 -8.22 -2.14
C THR A 90 1.81 -8.25 -0.63
N SER A 91 0.66 -8.24 0.02
CA SER A 91 0.56 -8.44 1.47
C SER A 91 1.06 -9.80 1.90
#